data_AF-A0A1C7LR78-F1
#
_entry.id   AF-A0A1C7LR78-F1
#
_cell.length_a   1.000
_cell.length_b   1.000
_cell.length_c   1.000
_cell.angle_alpha   90.00
_cell.angle_beta   90.00
_cell.angle_gamma   90.00
#
_symmetry.space_group_name_H-M   'P 1'
#
loop_
_entity.id
_entity.type
_entity.pdbx_description
1 polymer ?
#
loop_
_entity_poly.entity_id
_entity_poly.type
_entity_poly.pdbx_seq_one_letter_code
_entity_poly.pdbx_strand_id
1 'polypeptide(L)'
;MPQQVEHASPVKLSSITTDLVSRKLRIAGRLLAYDFDTTILLLHDGDNGLLVDVSLCLNPYKSMRWLRESNAIVMVFGYLEQSSSPLPVPALPYHSRATKVNHYLVLRAMLAQEAPDLDLVLWNRCLEEGIA
;
A
#
# COMPACT_ATOMS: atom_id res chain seq x y z
N MET A 1 19.73 -16.21 20.46
CA MET A 1 19.43 -14.77 20.54
C MET A 1 17.94 -14.59 20.37
N PRO A 2 17.21 -13.92 21.27
CA PRO A 2 15.78 -13.69 21.06
C PRO A 2 15.62 -12.77 19.85
N GLN A 3 14.96 -13.24 18.79
CA GLN A 3 14.55 -12.40 17.67
C GLN A 3 13.49 -11.41 18.18
N GLN A 4 13.88 -10.15 18.36
CA GLN A 4 12.92 -9.09 18.62
C GLN A 4 12.09 -8.90 17.34
N VAL A 5 10.78 -9.19 17.43
CA VAL A 5 9.87 -9.07 16.30
C VAL A 5 9.71 -7.59 15.97
N GLU A 6 10.15 -7.17 14.78
CA GLU A 6 9.92 -5.80 14.33
C GLU A 6 8.42 -5.59 14.08
N HIS A 7 7.85 -4.62 14.79
CA HIS A 7 6.45 -4.23 14.69
C HIS A 7 6.23 -3.33 13.48
N ALA A 8 5.20 -3.62 12.69
CA ALA A 8 4.80 -2.77 11.58
C ALA A 8 4.12 -1.51 12.14
N SER A 9 4.78 -0.35 11.97
CA SER A 9 4.23 0.93 12.42
C SER A 9 3.07 1.33 11.53
N PRO A 10 1.88 1.63 12.07
CA PRO A 10 0.78 2.03 11.24
C PRO A 10 0.96 3.48 10.77
N VAL A 11 0.73 3.73 9.48
CA VAL A 11 1.03 5.03 8.84
C VAL A 11 -0.05 5.38 7.83
N LYS A 12 -0.37 6.67 7.72
CA LYS A 12 -1.27 7.18 6.68
C LYS A 12 -0.55 7.31 5.36
N LEU A 13 -1.23 7.07 4.25
CA LEU A 13 -0.64 7.30 2.92
C LEU A 13 -0.14 8.75 2.75
N SER A 14 -0.84 9.73 3.30
CA SER A 14 -0.45 11.15 3.25
C SER A 14 0.81 11.50 4.04
N SER A 15 1.22 10.67 5.00
CA SER A 15 2.41 10.89 5.84
C SER A 15 3.65 10.14 5.35
N ILE A 16 3.56 9.40 4.24
CA ILE A 16 4.68 8.61 3.73
C ILE A 16 5.70 9.53 3.04
N THR A 17 6.89 9.59 3.62
CA THR A 17 8.05 10.32 3.10
C THR A 17 9.26 9.40 3.05
N THR A 18 10.38 9.91 2.51
CA THR A 18 11.68 9.21 2.48
C THR A 18 12.23 8.91 3.88
N ASP A 19 11.78 9.61 4.92
CA ASP A 19 12.23 9.39 6.31
C ASP A 19 11.74 8.05 6.89
N LEU A 20 10.76 7.43 6.23
CA LEU A 20 10.21 6.13 6.60
C LEU A 20 10.83 4.97 5.81
N VAL A 21 11.82 5.23 4.95
CA VAL A 21 12.53 4.19 4.19
C VAL A 21 13.22 3.22 5.15
N SER A 22 13.23 1.95 4.77
CA SER A 22 13.72 0.81 5.57
C SER A 22 12.93 0.53 6.84
N ARG A 23 11.75 1.16 7.04
CA ARG A 23 10.86 0.86 8.16
C ARG A 23 9.76 -0.09 7.75
N LYS A 24 9.42 -1.01 8.64
CA LYS A 24 8.24 -1.86 8.49
C LYS A 24 6.96 -1.05 8.77
N LEU A 25 6.08 -0.95 7.77
CA LEU A 25 4.85 -0.16 7.83
C LEU A 25 3.61 -1.05 7.73
N ARG A 26 2.52 -0.60 8.36
CA ARG A 26 1.15 -1.08 8.15
C ARG A 26 0.33 0.07 7.57
N ILE A 27 -0.11 -0.08 6.33
CA ILE A 27 -0.88 0.95 5.62
C ILE A 27 -2.24 0.39 5.21
N ALA A 28 -3.18 1.28 4.96
CA ALA A 28 -4.46 0.94 4.35
C ALA A 28 -4.80 1.97 3.28
N GLY A 29 -5.48 1.52 2.23
CA GLY A 29 -5.92 2.38 1.14
C GLY A 29 -6.85 1.64 0.19
N ARG A 30 -7.34 2.37 -0.82
CA ARG A 30 -8.16 1.81 -1.89
C ARG A 30 -7.27 1.39 -3.05
N LEU A 31 -7.55 0.24 -3.65
CA LEU A 31 -6.89 -0.21 -4.86
C LEU A 31 -7.33 0.65 -6.05
N LEU A 32 -6.40 1.40 -6.64
CA LEU A 32 -6.69 2.20 -7.83
C LEU A 32 -6.44 1.40 -9.12
N ALA A 33 -5.30 0.73 -9.18
CA ALA A 33 -4.86 -0.04 -10.34
C ALA A 33 -3.85 -1.12 -9.91
N TYR A 34 -3.77 -2.17 -10.69
CA TYR A 34 -2.81 -3.27 -10.51
C TYR A 34 -2.22 -3.65 -11.87
N ASP A 35 -0.90 -3.71 -11.94
CA ASP A 35 -0.16 -4.21 -13.09
C ASP A 35 0.28 -5.66 -12.84
N PHE A 36 -0.20 -6.57 -13.69
CA PHE A 36 0.08 -8.00 -13.58
C PHE A 36 1.52 -8.36 -13.98
N ASP A 37 2.15 -7.56 -14.85
CA ASP A 37 3.50 -7.86 -15.35
C ASP A 37 4.56 -7.48 -14.30
N THR A 38 4.40 -6.31 -13.67
CA THR A 38 5.32 -5.84 -12.63
C THR A 38 4.92 -6.26 -11.22
N THR A 39 3.71 -6.78 -11.03
CA THR A 39 3.11 -7.10 -9.72
C THR A 39 3.03 -5.89 -8.78
N ILE A 40 3.02 -4.69 -9.35
CA ILE A 40 2.88 -3.43 -8.61
C ILE A 40 1.40 -3.03 -8.61
N LEU A 41 0.87 -2.78 -7.43
CA LEU A 41 -0.41 -2.12 -7.26
C LEU A 41 -0.23 -0.67 -6.82
N LEU A 42 -1.23 0.14 -7.13
CA LEU A 42 -1.32 1.52 -6.66
C LEU A 42 -2.46 1.61 -5.65
N LEU A 43 -2.11 1.85 -4.38
CA LEU A 43 -3.09 2.24 -3.37
C LEU A 43 -3.24 3.74 -3.32
N HIS A 44 -4.44 4.21 -3.01
CA HIS A 44 -4.69 5.61 -2.77
C HIS A 44 -5.64 5.86 -1.60
N ASP A 45 -5.52 7.04 -1.01
CA ASP A 45 -6.44 7.61 -0.04
C ASP A 45 -6.47 9.14 -0.21
N GLY A 46 -7.63 9.67 -0.60
CA GLY A 46 -7.76 11.03 -1.11
C GLY A 46 -6.87 11.25 -2.33
N ASP A 47 -6.02 12.28 -2.24
CA ASP A 47 -5.07 12.68 -3.30
C ASP A 47 -3.70 12.02 -3.17
N ASN A 48 -3.48 11.13 -2.19
CA ASN A 48 -2.18 10.52 -1.93
C ASN A 48 -2.19 9.06 -2.36
N GLY A 49 -1.13 8.63 -3.04
CA GLY A 49 -0.98 7.25 -3.48
C GLY A 49 0.42 6.71 -3.27
N LEU A 50 0.48 5.39 -3.13
CA LEU A 50 1.72 4.66 -2.92
C LEU A 50 1.75 3.42 -3.82
N LEU A 51 2.89 3.21 -4.47
CA LEU A 51 3.17 1.97 -5.19
C LEU A 51 3.49 0.87 -4.17
N VAL A 52 2.90 -0.29 -4.36
CA VAL A 52 3.09 -1.46 -3.51
C VAL A 52 3.43 -2.63 -4.39
N ASP A 53 4.59 -3.22 -4.17
CA ASP A 53 4.96 -4.48 -4.79
C ASP A 53 4.35 -5.62 -3.98
N VAL A 54 3.48 -6.41 -4.61
CA VAL A 54 2.79 -7.56 -4.00
C VAL A 54 3.30 -8.91 -4.48
N SER A 55 4.43 -8.98 -5.18
CA SER A 55 5.04 -10.22 -5.69
C SER A 55 5.08 -11.35 -4.65
N LEU A 56 5.41 -11.04 -3.39
CA LEU A 56 5.48 -12.01 -2.29
C LEU A 56 4.13 -12.40 -1.69
N CYS A 57 3.08 -11.63 -1.98
CA CYS A 57 1.73 -11.86 -1.47
C CYS A 57 0.89 -12.75 -2.41
N LEU A 58 1.35 -12.96 -3.65
CA LEU A 58 0.59 -13.70 -4.65
C LEU A 58 0.60 -15.21 -4.35
N ASN A 59 -0.59 -15.80 -4.21
CA ASN A 59 -0.76 -17.24 -4.04
C ASN A 59 -1.59 -17.83 -5.21
N PRO A 60 -1.01 -18.70 -6.06
CA PRO A 60 -1.72 -19.27 -7.21
C PRO A 60 -2.88 -20.20 -6.82
N TYR A 61 -2.90 -20.69 -5.58
CA TYR A 61 -3.95 -21.57 -5.06
C TYR A 61 -5.09 -20.81 -4.38
N LYS A 62 -5.01 -19.49 -4.24
CA LYS A 62 -6.07 -18.65 -3.67
C LYS A 62 -6.52 -17.60 -4.68
N SER A 63 -7.84 -17.52 -4.88
CA SER A 63 -8.42 -16.45 -5.68
C SER A 63 -8.30 -15.13 -4.92
N MET A 64 -7.50 -14.20 -5.43
CA MET A 64 -7.37 -12.83 -4.93
C MET A 64 -8.22 -11.90 -5.80
N ARG A 65 -9.56 -12.03 -5.70
CA ARG A 65 -10.50 -11.28 -6.55
C ARG A 65 -10.34 -9.77 -6.39
N TRP A 66 -10.02 -9.32 -5.17
CA TRP A 66 -9.75 -7.92 -4.85
C TRP A 66 -8.67 -7.28 -5.72
N LEU A 67 -7.71 -8.03 -6.28
CA LEU A 67 -6.70 -7.49 -7.22
C LEU A 67 -7.31 -7.01 -8.55
N ARG A 68 -8.53 -7.47 -8.88
CA ARG A 68 -9.27 -7.09 -10.09
C ARG A 68 -10.36 -6.05 -9.82
N GLU A 69 -10.65 -5.79 -8.54
CA GLU A 69 -11.74 -4.92 -8.12
C GLU A 69 -11.22 -3.52 -7.81
N SER A 70 -11.50 -2.57 -8.72
CA SER A 70 -11.19 -1.17 -8.46
C SER A 70 -11.90 -0.68 -7.20
N ASN A 71 -11.21 0.11 -6.38
CA ASN A 71 -11.65 0.67 -5.10
C ASN A 71 -11.79 -0.32 -3.93
N ALA A 72 -11.38 -1.58 -4.07
CA ALA A 72 -11.30 -2.51 -2.94
C ALA A 72 -10.40 -1.91 -1.84
N ILE A 73 -10.82 -2.01 -0.58
CA ILE A 73 -10.03 -1.53 0.55
C ILE A 73 -9.03 -2.63 0.92
N VAL A 74 -7.75 -2.30 0.95
CA VAL A 74 -6.66 -3.24 1.19
C VAL A 74 -5.80 -2.72 2.33
N MET A 75 -5.48 -3.61 3.27
CA MET A 75 -4.45 -3.39 4.28
C MET A 75 -3.18 -4.11 3.87
N VAL A 76 -2.05 -3.41 3.95
CA VAL A 76 -0.75 -3.93 3.52
C VAL A 76 0.28 -3.74 4.62
N PHE A 77 1.10 -4.78 4.81
CA PHE A 77 2.26 -4.78 5.68
C PHE A 77 3.50 -5.00 4.81
N GLY A 78 4.53 -4.18 5.01
CA GLY A 78 5.74 -4.28 4.21
C GLY A 78 6.84 -3.35 4.66
N TYR A 79 7.98 -3.37 3.97
CA TYR A 79 9.06 -2.39 4.17
C TYR A 79 8.98 -1.32 3.10
N LEU A 80 9.09 -0.06 3.50
CA LEU A 80 9.18 1.03 2.54
C LEU A 80 10.60 1.08 1.98
N GLU A 81 10.72 1.06 0.66
CA GLU A 81 11.99 1.15 -0.04
C GLU A 81 12.00 2.37 -0.96
N GLN A 82 13.21 2.90 -1.16
CA GLN A 82 13.47 3.90 -2.18
C GLN A 82 14.12 3.21 -3.39
N SER A 83 13.44 3.31 -4.54
CA SER A 83 13.98 2.86 -5.82
C SER A 83 14.99 3.88 -6.35
N SER A 84 16.06 3.39 -6.98
CA SER A 84 17.05 4.24 -7.66
C SER A 84 16.53 4.82 -8.98
N SER A 85 15.52 4.19 -9.58
CA SER A 85 14.84 4.64 -10.80
C SER A 85 13.33 4.81 -10.56
N PRO A 86 12.66 5.70 -11.29
CA PRO A 86 11.21 5.84 -11.18
C PRO A 86 10.53 4.53 -11.59
N LEU A 87 9.62 4.06 -10.74
CA LEU A 87 8.83 2.86 -10.98
C LEU A 87 7.65 3.17 -11.92
N PRO A 88 7.24 2.19 -12.75
CA PRO A 88 6.08 2.36 -13.59
C PRO A 88 4.83 2.49 -12.73
N VAL A 89 3.98 3.47 -13.06
CA VAL A 89 2.65 3.58 -12.47
C VAL A 89 1.70 2.73 -13.29
N PRO A 90 0.92 1.81 -12.68
CA PRO A 90 -0.07 1.02 -13.40
C PRO A 90 -1.04 1.92 -14.17
N ALA A 91 -1.48 1.46 -15.35
CA ALA A 91 -2.40 2.21 -16.20
C ALA A 91 -3.70 2.54 -15.44
N LEU A 92 -3.98 3.83 -15.29
CA LEU A 92 -5.16 4.32 -14.58
C LEU A 92 -6.40 4.26 -15.49
N PRO A 93 -7.58 3.89 -14.97
CA PRO A 93 -8.84 4.13 -15.66
C PRO A 93 -9.02 5.61 -16.03
N TYR A 94 -9.62 5.90 -17.19
CA TYR A 94 -9.80 7.27 -17.73
C TYR A 94 -10.55 8.25 -16.82
N HIS A 95 -11.30 7.76 -15.84
CA HIS A 95 -12.07 8.57 -14.88
C HIS A 95 -11.41 8.64 -13.49
N SER A 96 -10.18 8.15 -13.36
CA SER A 96 -9.44 8.22 -12.10
C SER A 96 -9.10 9.66 -11.76
N ARG A 97 -9.26 10.03 -10.48
CA ARG A 97 -8.77 11.32 -9.98
C ARG A 97 -7.24 11.35 -10.05
N ALA A 98 -6.68 12.54 -10.19
CA ALA A 98 -5.23 12.72 -10.15
C ALA A 98 -4.72 12.41 -8.73
N THR A 99 -4.02 11.28 -8.58
CA THR A 99 -3.39 10.90 -7.31
C THR A 99 -1.92 11.30 -7.34
N LYS A 100 -1.45 11.97 -6.29
CA LYS A 100 -0.02 12.27 -6.09
C LYS A 100 0.68 10.99 -5.69
N VAL A 101 1.54 10.49 -6.57
CA VAL A 101 2.33 9.28 -6.35
C VAL A 101 3.81 9.66 -6.41
N ASN A 102 4.58 9.25 -5.42
CA ASN A 102 6.04 9.33 -5.52
C ASN A 102 6.55 8.06 -6.21
N HIS A 103 7.03 8.18 -7.44
CA HIS A 103 7.45 7.03 -8.25
C HIS A 103 8.75 6.38 -7.76
N TYR A 104 9.45 7.00 -6.81
CA TYR A 104 10.68 6.46 -6.21
C TYR A 104 10.42 5.72 -4.90
N LEU A 105 9.20 5.77 -4.36
CA LEU A 105 8.85 5.05 -3.14
C LEU A 105 7.95 3.86 -3.45
N VAL A 106 8.33 2.70 -2.93
CA VAL A 106 7.54 1.47 -3.04
C VAL A 106 7.48 0.76 -1.70
N LEU A 107 6.31 0.27 -1.33
CA LEU A 107 6.19 -0.65 -0.22
C LEU A 107 6.36 -2.08 -0.73
N ARG A 108 7.42 -2.78 -0.30
CA ARG A 108 7.57 -4.22 -0.56
C ARG A 108 6.65 -4.98 0.39
N ALA A 109 5.50 -5.41 -0.11
CA ALA A 109 4.51 -6.08 0.70
C ALA A 109 4.97 -7.48 1.10
N MET A 110 4.87 -7.77 2.39
CA MET A 110 4.99 -9.11 2.95
C MET A 110 3.62 -9.75 3.17
N LEU A 111 2.60 -8.91 3.38
CA LEU A 111 1.21 -9.32 3.52
C LEU A 111 0.32 -8.23 2.94
N ALA A 112 -0.60 -8.62 2.06
CA ALA A 112 -1.67 -7.76 1.55
C ALA A 112 -2.99 -8.52 1.70
N GLN A 113 -3.97 -7.88 2.32
CA GLN A 113 -5.27 -8.47 2.59
C GLN A 113 -6.37 -7.44 2.31
N GLU A 114 -7.46 -7.92 1.71
CA GLU A 114 -8.70 -7.16 1.61
C GLU A 114 -9.30 -6.90 3.01
N ALA A 115 -9.70 -5.66 3.24
CA ALA A 115 -10.30 -5.19 4.49
C ALA A 115 -11.59 -4.42 4.17
N PRO A 116 -12.65 -5.10 3.70
CA PRO A 116 -13.84 -4.44 3.15
C PRO A 116 -14.59 -3.60 4.19
N ASP A 117 -14.53 -4.01 5.46
CA ASP A 117 -15.20 -3.34 6.59
C ASP A 117 -14.34 -2.25 7.25
N LEU A 118 -13.12 -1.99 6.73
CA LEU A 118 -12.24 -0.98 7.30
C LEU A 118 -12.71 0.43 6.89
N ASP A 119 -13.10 1.23 7.87
CA ASP A 119 -13.34 2.65 7.68
C ASP A 119 -12.00 3.41 7.63
N LEU A 120 -11.60 3.84 6.43
CA LEU A 120 -10.36 4.59 6.20
C LEU A 120 -10.34 5.96 6.89
N VAL A 121 -11.51 6.60 7.09
CA VAL A 121 -11.60 7.88 7.79
C VAL A 121 -11.32 7.68 9.27
N LEU A 122 -11.93 6.65 9.88
CA LEU A 122 -11.67 6.30 11.28
C LEU A 122 -10.24 5.83 11.48
N TRP A 123 -9.73 4.98 10.59
CA TRP A 123 -8.32 4.54 10.58
C TRP A 123 -7.37 5.73 10.62
N ASN A 124 -7.58 6.70 9.73
CA ASN A 124 -6.77 7.91 9.69
C ASN A 124 -6.91 8.71 11.00
N ARG A 125 -8.11 8.89 11.53
CA ARG A 125 -8.29 9.61 12.80
C ARG A 125 -7.52 8.95 13.95
N CYS A 126 -7.59 7.63 14.08
CA CYS A 126 -6.86 6.89 15.12
C CYS A 126 -5.33 7.06 15.01
N LEU A 127 -4.81 7.19 13.79
CA LEU A 127 -3.38 7.44 13.56
C LEU A 127 -2.94 8.86 13.94
N GLU A 128 -3.79 9.85 13.74
CA GLU A 128 -3.56 11.22 14.21
C GLU A 128 -3.52 11.31 15.74
N GLU A 129 -4.38 10.52 16.40
CA GLU A 129 -4.50 10.48 17.85
C GLU A 129 -3.46 9.54 18.53
N GLY A 130 -2.70 8.77 17.75
CA GLY A 130 -1.67 7.85 18.25
C GLY A 130 -2.19 6.56 18.89
N ILE A 131 -3.40 6.12 18.51
CA ILE A 131 -4.14 5.01 19.16
C ILE A 131 -3.93 3.65 18.46
N ALA A 132 -3.23 3.62 17.31
CA ALA A 132 -3.22 2.49 16.38
C ALA A 132 -2.01 1.56 16.47
#